data_AF-A0A5B9DBF5-F1
#
_entry.id   AF-A0A5B9DBF5-F1
#
_cell.length_a   1.000
_cell.length_b   1.000
_cell.length_c   1.000
_cell.angle_alpha   90.00
_cell.angle_beta   90.00
_cell.angle_gamma   90.00
#
_symmetry.space_group_name_H-M   'P 1'
#
loop_
_entity.id
_entity.type
_entity.pdbx_description
1 polymer ?
#
loop_
_entity_poly.entity_id
_entity_poly.type
_entity_poly.pdbx_seq_one_letter_code
_entity_poly.pdbx_strand_id
1 'polypeptide(L)'
;MNIIWILTDGICNYERPGDSFGILPAYKKLREENEGFFFTNALTSFGSTIFSLFSMFTGRFPAYVFPDYYTSSASFLPEFENAHHLKKLEDNNYSINSILFWQEGYNIYRKILNPYYKEGIFIGERMIESKEMYELFLEQVKKCETSDNNFLYVHFRPADSNMDTYVQKTIDYLKKSKLWDESIIIINSDHGYSDNWKWYKRMNLLHFDDISQSTLNAILYMKFPKNISSVKPRVIDKRVYLMDIVETILDYLEIKPNHERESISFKKLIEEDIDINKNRIVRSDCYLLFQPIIKTAILKGKWNLYIETYKKVLYNLEDRKLKYIKKKGGFLKIPKRIDYKDEYPEVFNELNNKYLETEKKAYNIASKYVEFYFKQSELSKLKNKLVFIPPQFPPTLVSMLKENLSSNNKILSSHELLQEKSKEEIEIILIYNRLTGYGLKKLIRKYKKFSKNFIIIDTHLKNAENKLNQLGYWNYVKRTYKARDRQIFQRWREVLTFIFYFPAYLNKSIKKYY
;
A
#
# COMPACT_ATOMS: atom_id res chain seq x y z
N MET A 1 29.33 -14.14 0.99
CA MET A 1 28.20 -14.73 0.25
C MET A 1 27.24 -13.65 -0.25
N ASN A 2 26.89 -13.69 -1.53
CA ASN A 2 25.98 -12.73 -2.14
C ASN A 2 24.49 -13.08 -1.97
N ILE A 3 23.63 -12.07 -2.04
CA ILE A 3 22.17 -12.15 -2.07
C ILE A 3 21.71 -11.42 -3.34
N ILE A 4 21.00 -12.12 -4.22
CA ILE A 4 20.48 -11.57 -5.47
C ILE A 4 18.96 -11.71 -5.46
N TRP A 5 18.28 -10.57 -5.51
CA TRP A 5 16.83 -10.49 -5.42
C TRP A 5 16.26 -9.86 -6.70
N ILE A 6 15.55 -10.67 -7.49
CA ILE A 6 14.82 -10.25 -8.67
C ILE A 6 13.33 -10.14 -8.32
N LEU A 7 12.76 -8.97 -8.49
CA LEU A 7 11.36 -8.70 -8.23
C LEU A 7 10.64 -8.30 -9.53
N THR A 8 9.43 -8.81 -9.73
CA THR A 8 8.47 -8.30 -10.74
C THR A 8 7.29 -7.63 -10.07
N ASP A 9 6.68 -6.66 -10.74
CA ASP A 9 5.50 -5.96 -10.23
C ASP A 9 4.20 -6.66 -10.68
N GLY A 10 3.32 -6.99 -9.73
CA GLY A 10 1.94 -7.42 -9.97
C GLY A 10 1.75 -8.78 -10.63
N ILE A 11 2.69 -9.71 -10.55
CA ILE A 11 2.60 -11.03 -11.17
C ILE A 11 1.94 -12.05 -10.25
N CYS A 12 0.82 -12.59 -10.74
CA CYS A 12 0.08 -13.68 -10.10
C CYS A 12 0.87 -15.00 -10.19
N ASN A 13 0.63 -15.91 -9.25
CA ASN A 13 1.24 -17.23 -9.26
C ASN A 13 0.43 -18.31 -10.02
N TYR A 14 -0.52 -17.89 -10.85
CA TYR A 14 -1.37 -18.75 -11.68
C TYR A 14 -1.52 -18.18 -13.09
N GLU A 15 -1.94 -19.02 -14.03
CA GLU A 15 -2.15 -18.61 -15.41
C GLU A 15 -3.36 -17.68 -15.55
N ARG A 16 -3.18 -16.60 -16.31
CA ARG A 16 -4.24 -15.66 -16.65
C ARG A 16 -4.31 -15.47 -18.16
N PRO A 17 -5.13 -16.28 -18.86
CA PRO A 17 -5.29 -16.15 -20.29
C PRO A 17 -5.80 -14.74 -20.65
N GLY A 18 -5.02 -14.00 -21.45
CA GLY A 18 -5.43 -12.71 -22.00
C GLY A 18 -4.99 -11.47 -21.23
N ASP A 19 -4.10 -11.59 -20.22
CA ASP A 19 -3.34 -10.46 -19.69
C ASP A 19 -1.89 -10.83 -19.32
N SER A 20 -1.05 -9.81 -19.12
CA SER A 20 0.38 -9.94 -18.81
C SER A 20 0.68 -10.11 -17.31
N PHE A 21 -0.36 -10.28 -16.47
CA PHE A 21 -0.23 -10.39 -15.02
C PHE A 21 -0.32 -11.84 -14.52
N GLY A 22 -0.52 -12.81 -15.43
CA GLY A 22 -0.40 -14.22 -15.12
C GLY A 22 1.04 -14.65 -14.85
N ILE A 23 1.20 -15.85 -14.31
CA ILE A 23 2.53 -16.43 -14.05
C ILE A 23 3.38 -16.47 -15.33
N LEU A 24 4.58 -15.91 -15.24
CA LEU A 24 5.52 -15.84 -16.36
C LEU A 24 6.06 -17.22 -16.74
N PRO A 25 6.29 -17.49 -18.04
CA PRO A 25 7.01 -18.69 -18.49
C PRO A 25 8.31 -18.96 -17.73
N ALA A 26 9.13 -17.93 -17.48
CA ALA A 26 10.37 -18.08 -16.70
C ALA A 26 10.12 -18.67 -15.29
N TYR A 27 9.02 -18.30 -14.64
CA TYR A 27 8.67 -18.81 -13.31
C TYR A 27 8.14 -20.24 -13.36
N LYS A 28 7.39 -20.60 -14.41
CA LYS A 28 6.97 -22.00 -14.63
C LYS A 28 8.18 -22.90 -14.84
N LYS A 29 9.14 -22.45 -15.64
CA LYS A 29 10.40 -23.18 -15.88
C LYS A 29 11.16 -23.43 -14.58
N LEU A 30 11.32 -22.41 -13.72
CA LEU A 30 11.93 -22.59 -12.39
C LEU A 30 11.20 -23.62 -11.51
N ARG A 31 9.86 -23.63 -11.56
CA ARG A 31 9.05 -24.62 -10.85
C ARG A 31 9.28 -26.04 -11.37
N GLU A 32 9.35 -26.20 -12.69
CA GLU A 32 9.50 -27.49 -13.38
C GLU A 32 10.91 -28.06 -13.23
N GLU A 33 11.94 -27.21 -13.30
CA GLU A 33 13.35 -27.60 -13.12
C GLU A 33 13.68 -27.98 -11.67
N ASN A 34 12.87 -27.54 -10.70
CA ASN A 34 13.01 -27.85 -9.29
C ASN A 34 14.44 -27.59 -8.75
N GLU A 35 15.00 -26.43 -9.10
CA GLU A 35 16.35 -26.00 -8.69
C GLU A 35 16.38 -25.20 -7.37
N GLY A 36 15.20 -24.89 -6.82
CA GLY A 36 15.01 -24.19 -5.56
C GLY A 36 13.63 -24.46 -4.96
N PHE A 37 13.28 -23.69 -3.94
CA PHE A 37 12.00 -23.77 -3.26
C PHE A 37 10.98 -22.85 -3.94
N PHE A 38 9.93 -23.45 -4.50
CA PHE A 38 8.86 -22.72 -5.17
C PHE A 38 7.61 -22.68 -4.29
N PHE A 39 7.15 -21.49 -3.90
CA PHE A 39 6.04 -21.31 -2.99
C PHE A 39 4.75 -20.99 -3.77
N THR A 40 3.72 -21.83 -3.66
CA THR A 40 2.43 -21.62 -4.38
C THR A 40 1.41 -20.80 -3.58
N ASN A 41 1.77 -20.34 -2.38
CA ASN A 41 0.88 -19.62 -1.46
C ASN A 41 1.65 -18.55 -0.69
N ALA A 42 2.29 -17.64 -1.42
CA ALA A 42 3.04 -16.53 -0.87
C ALA A 42 2.17 -15.27 -0.89
N LEU A 43 1.84 -14.74 0.29
CA LEU A 43 0.95 -13.59 0.41
C LEU A 43 1.69 -12.29 0.72
N THR A 44 1.37 -11.22 0.00
CA THR A 44 1.77 -9.87 0.38
C THR A 44 0.89 -9.31 1.51
N SER A 45 1.44 -8.36 2.26
CA SER A 45 0.70 -7.56 3.24
C SER A 45 -0.08 -6.42 2.59
N PHE A 46 0.21 -6.06 1.34
CA PHE A 46 -0.46 -4.95 0.67
C PHE A 46 -0.46 -5.11 -0.84
N GLY A 47 -1.61 -4.89 -1.47
CA GLY A 47 -1.78 -4.97 -2.93
C GLY A 47 -1.17 -3.80 -3.73
N SER A 48 -0.12 -3.15 -3.21
CA SER A 48 0.56 -2.01 -3.82
C SER A 48 2.06 -2.18 -3.65
N THR A 49 2.80 -1.91 -4.73
CA THR A 49 4.25 -1.94 -4.79
C THR A 49 4.92 -1.25 -3.61
N ILE A 50 4.61 0.03 -3.37
CA ILE A 50 5.26 0.79 -2.29
C ILE A 50 5.05 0.08 -0.94
N PHE A 51 3.81 -0.20 -0.56
CA PHE A 51 3.56 -0.76 0.76
C PHE A 51 3.96 -2.23 0.92
N SER A 52 3.94 -3.00 -0.17
CA SER A 52 4.46 -4.35 -0.17
C SER A 52 5.97 -4.35 0.10
N LEU A 53 6.74 -3.54 -0.63
CA LEU A 53 8.19 -3.44 -0.45
C LEU A 53 8.57 -2.95 0.94
N PHE A 54 7.87 -1.93 1.45
CA PHE A 54 8.07 -1.49 2.83
C PHE A 54 7.87 -2.63 3.82
N SER A 55 6.80 -3.43 3.65
CA SER A 55 6.54 -4.59 4.50
C SER A 55 7.69 -5.61 4.42
N MET A 56 8.21 -5.90 3.23
CA MET A 56 9.34 -6.80 3.04
C MET A 56 10.63 -6.32 3.74
N PHE A 57 11.01 -5.06 3.54
CA PHE A 57 12.28 -4.55 4.07
C PHE A 57 12.24 -4.24 5.57
N THR A 58 11.08 -3.91 6.12
CA THR A 58 10.95 -3.59 7.55
C THR A 58 10.46 -4.77 8.37
N GLY A 59 9.77 -5.74 7.75
CA GLY A 59 9.06 -6.79 8.45
C GLY A 59 7.83 -6.31 9.21
N ARG A 60 7.30 -5.12 8.88
CA ARG A 60 6.17 -4.48 9.60
C ARG A 60 4.93 -4.37 8.74
N PHE A 61 3.75 -4.37 9.37
CA PHE A 61 2.52 -4.03 8.64
C PHE A 61 2.56 -2.58 8.13
N PRO A 62 2.20 -2.31 6.86
CA PRO A 62 2.24 -0.95 6.31
C PRO A 62 1.39 0.07 7.07
N ALA A 63 0.27 -0.36 7.68
CA ALA A 63 -0.58 0.48 8.52
C ALA A 63 0.15 1.10 9.73
N TYR A 64 1.27 0.52 10.18
CA TYR A 64 2.07 1.06 11.28
C TYR A 64 3.06 2.12 10.83
N VAL A 65 3.35 2.16 9.53
CA VAL A 65 4.39 3.00 8.95
C VAL A 65 3.76 4.23 8.32
N PHE A 66 2.63 4.06 7.63
CA PHE A 66 2.03 5.11 6.83
C PHE A 66 0.60 5.43 7.28
N PRO A 67 0.33 6.71 7.60
CA PRO A 67 -1.03 7.15 7.86
C PRO A 67 -1.90 7.26 6.59
N ASP A 68 -1.28 7.51 5.43
CA ASP A 68 -1.93 7.64 4.12
C ASP A 68 -0.98 7.23 2.97
N TYR A 69 -1.57 6.76 1.86
CA TYR A 69 -0.88 6.40 0.62
C TYR A 69 -0.14 7.60 0.01
N TYR A 70 -0.75 8.78 0.09
CA TYR A 70 -0.30 9.95 -0.66
C TYR A 70 0.72 10.81 0.08
N THR A 71 1.01 10.49 1.35
CA THR A 71 2.02 11.15 2.18
C THR A 71 3.38 10.48 2.09
N SER A 72 3.74 9.96 0.91
CA SER A 72 5.04 9.36 0.61
C SER A 72 6.22 10.35 0.68
N SER A 73 6.05 11.54 1.27
CA SER A 73 7.17 12.45 1.50
C SER A 73 8.16 11.75 2.43
N ALA A 74 9.40 11.62 1.95
CA ALA A 74 10.51 11.00 2.67
C ALA A 74 10.73 11.58 4.08
N SER A 75 10.10 12.70 4.42
CA SER A 75 10.05 13.32 5.75
C SER A 75 9.38 12.47 6.83
N PHE A 76 8.58 11.43 6.50
CA PHE A 76 7.98 10.51 7.48
C PHE A 76 8.87 9.30 7.83
N LEU A 77 10.03 9.17 7.19
CA LEU A 77 10.92 8.02 7.33
C LEU A 77 12.08 8.10 8.35
N PRO A 78 12.28 9.13 9.21
CA PRO A 78 13.46 9.18 10.09
C PRO A 78 13.62 7.95 10.99
N GLU A 79 12.52 7.43 11.55
CA GLU A 79 12.56 6.21 12.37
C GLU A 79 12.96 4.97 11.56
N PHE A 80 12.73 4.98 10.25
CA PHE A 80 12.94 3.83 9.38
C PHE A 80 14.33 3.77 8.79
N GLU A 81 15.07 4.87 8.69
CA GLU A 81 16.46 4.88 8.20
C GLU A 81 17.38 3.90 8.95
N ASN A 82 17.05 3.60 10.21
CA ASN A 82 17.80 2.65 11.03
C ASN A 82 16.98 1.43 11.49
N ALA A 83 15.67 1.38 11.20
CA ALA A 83 14.77 0.32 11.67
C ALA A 83 14.24 -0.53 10.51
N HIS A 84 15.16 -1.10 9.72
CA HIS A 84 14.84 -2.05 8.66
C HIS A 84 15.85 -3.21 8.62
N HIS A 85 15.45 -4.33 8.01
CA HIS A 85 16.25 -5.55 7.92
C HIS A 85 17.57 -5.35 7.17
N LEU A 86 17.57 -4.56 6.09
CA LEU A 86 18.80 -4.34 5.31
C LEU A 86 19.91 -3.63 6.09
N LYS A 87 19.56 -2.86 7.14
CA LYS A 87 20.55 -2.23 8.01
C LYS A 87 21.40 -3.28 8.71
N LYS A 88 20.82 -4.44 9.01
CA LYS A 88 21.52 -5.58 9.60
C LYS A 88 22.48 -6.25 8.63
N LEU A 89 22.17 -6.25 7.34
CA LEU A 89 23.12 -6.69 6.33
C LEU A 89 24.31 -5.71 6.26
N GLU A 90 24.04 -4.39 6.23
CA GLU A 90 25.10 -3.37 6.26
C GLU A 90 25.99 -3.47 7.50
N ASP A 91 25.39 -3.66 8.68
CA ASP A 91 26.11 -3.89 9.95
C ASP A 91 27.00 -5.15 9.89
N ASN A 92 26.75 -6.07 8.96
CA ASN A 92 27.53 -7.27 8.68
C ASN A 92 28.33 -7.16 7.36
N ASN A 93 28.73 -5.94 6.99
CA ASN A 93 29.59 -5.63 5.84
C ASN A 93 28.98 -5.97 4.47
N TYR A 94 27.65 -6.02 4.35
CA TYR A 94 27.04 -6.16 3.04
C TYR A 94 27.00 -4.83 2.27
N SER A 95 27.35 -4.89 0.99
CA SER A 95 27.16 -3.79 0.04
C SER A 95 25.75 -3.84 -0.55
N ILE A 96 24.89 -2.90 -0.14
CA ILE A 96 23.51 -2.80 -0.62
C ILE A 96 23.47 -1.98 -1.92
N ASN A 97 22.97 -2.60 -2.98
CA ASN A 97 22.77 -1.96 -4.28
C ASN A 97 21.42 -2.39 -4.86
N SER A 98 20.77 -1.48 -5.58
CA SER A 98 19.54 -1.83 -6.27
C SER A 98 19.36 -1.15 -7.63
N ILE A 99 18.40 -1.65 -8.40
CA ILE A 99 17.95 -1.09 -9.67
C ILE A 99 16.42 -1.02 -9.59
N LEU A 100 15.87 0.19 -9.65
CA LEU A 100 14.43 0.46 -9.55
C LEU A 100 13.93 1.04 -10.87
N PHE A 101 12.81 0.54 -11.37
CA PHE A 101 12.30 0.96 -12.68
C PHE A 101 11.64 2.35 -12.70
N TRP A 102 11.37 2.99 -11.55
CA TRP A 102 10.64 4.26 -11.49
C TRP A 102 11.20 5.27 -10.47
N GLN A 103 11.04 6.55 -10.79
CA GLN A 103 11.61 7.67 -10.03
C GLN A 103 11.02 7.83 -8.62
N GLU A 104 9.71 7.61 -8.44
CA GLU A 104 9.11 7.71 -7.11
C GLU A 104 9.69 6.63 -6.16
N GLY A 105 9.92 5.42 -6.66
CA GLY A 105 10.56 4.34 -5.91
C GLY A 105 11.99 4.70 -5.52
N TYR A 106 12.75 5.30 -6.45
CA TYR A 106 14.07 5.86 -6.14
C TYR A 106 14.01 6.84 -4.97
N ASN A 107 13.13 7.84 -5.03
CA ASN A 107 13.03 8.87 -4.00
C ASN A 107 12.63 8.30 -2.62
N ILE A 108 11.72 7.33 -2.61
CA ILE A 108 11.21 6.68 -1.40
C ILE A 108 12.26 5.75 -0.78
N TYR A 109 12.91 4.92 -1.59
CA TYR A 109 13.78 3.84 -1.10
C TYR A 109 15.26 4.16 -1.11
N ARG A 110 15.69 5.36 -1.54
CA ARG A 110 17.12 5.66 -1.66
C ARG A 110 17.96 5.42 -0.41
N LYS A 111 17.36 5.60 0.77
CA LYS A 111 18.03 5.38 2.06
C LYS A 111 18.07 3.93 2.51
N ILE A 112 17.25 3.06 1.92
CA ILE A 112 17.12 1.64 2.29
C ILE A 112 17.82 0.74 1.27
N LEU A 113 17.65 1.04 -0.02
CA LEU A 113 18.07 0.17 -1.12
C LEU A 113 19.28 0.67 -1.91
N ASN A 114 19.76 1.89 -1.63
CA ASN A 114 20.84 2.53 -2.37
C ASN A 114 20.76 2.30 -3.90
N PRO A 115 19.65 2.74 -4.54
CA PRO A 115 19.39 2.48 -5.95
C PRO A 115 20.39 3.19 -6.84
N TYR A 116 20.86 2.44 -7.82
CA TYR A 116 21.75 2.91 -8.85
C TYR A 116 21.09 4.02 -9.66
N TYR A 117 21.81 5.12 -9.84
CA TYR A 117 21.35 6.29 -10.57
C TYR A 117 22.41 6.72 -11.59
N LYS A 118 21.99 6.88 -12.84
CA LYS A 118 22.72 7.61 -13.87
C LYS A 118 21.95 8.90 -14.17
N GLU A 119 22.65 10.02 -14.32
CA GLU A 119 22.00 11.26 -14.74
C GLU A 119 21.22 11.02 -16.04
N GLY A 120 19.98 11.50 -16.09
CA GLY A 120 19.08 11.27 -17.23
C GLY A 120 18.40 9.91 -17.30
N ILE A 121 18.59 9.00 -16.33
CA ILE A 121 17.88 7.71 -16.30
C ILE A 121 16.36 7.89 -16.13
N PHE A 122 15.95 8.90 -15.36
CA PHE A 122 14.56 9.30 -15.18
C PHE A 122 14.33 10.67 -15.83
N ILE A 123 13.72 10.68 -17.02
CA ILE A 123 13.28 11.91 -17.70
C ILE A 123 11.76 12.02 -17.54
N GLY A 124 11.30 12.95 -16.70
CA GLY A 124 9.88 13.10 -16.39
C GLY A 124 9.31 11.88 -15.68
N GLU A 125 8.15 11.39 -16.15
CA GLU A 125 7.47 10.20 -15.61
C GLU A 125 7.91 8.88 -16.30
N ARG A 126 8.99 8.91 -17.09
CA ARG A 126 9.50 7.71 -17.77
C ARG A 126 9.90 6.64 -16.75
N MET A 127 9.44 5.42 -17.00
CA MET A 127 9.88 4.21 -16.33
C MET A 127 10.95 3.51 -17.18
N ILE A 128 11.92 2.86 -16.53
CA ILE A 128 12.95 2.05 -17.17
C ILE A 128 12.30 0.80 -17.79
N GLU A 129 12.66 0.48 -19.03
CA GLU A 129 12.15 -0.67 -19.75
C GLU A 129 12.90 -1.95 -19.39
N SER A 130 12.32 -3.14 -19.63
CA SER A 130 12.93 -4.41 -19.19
C SER A 130 14.29 -4.69 -19.82
N LYS A 131 14.53 -4.23 -21.05
CA LYS A 131 15.84 -4.32 -21.70
C LYS A 131 16.89 -3.51 -20.96
N GLU A 132 16.58 -2.26 -20.67
CA GLU A 132 17.47 -1.34 -19.96
C GLU A 132 17.70 -1.82 -18.51
N MET A 133 16.67 -2.37 -17.85
CA MET A 133 16.80 -3.04 -16.55
C MET A 133 17.81 -4.19 -16.59
N TYR A 134 17.77 -5.02 -17.63
CA TYR A 134 18.73 -6.11 -17.82
C TYR A 134 20.16 -5.60 -18.09
N GLU A 135 20.32 -4.55 -18.90
CA GLU A 135 21.63 -3.94 -19.15
C GLU A 135 22.24 -3.37 -17.85
N LEU A 136 21.45 -2.68 -17.04
CA LEU A 136 21.87 -2.21 -15.72
C LEU A 136 22.17 -3.36 -14.77
N PHE A 137 21.41 -4.46 -14.84
CA PHE A 137 21.71 -5.68 -14.07
C PHE A 137 23.09 -6.22 -14.44
N LEU A 138 23.42 -6.35 -15.72
CA LEU A 138 24.73 -6.81 -16.18
C LEU A 138 25.88 -5.90 -15.69
N GLU A 139 25.64 -4.60 -15.55
CA GLU A 139 26.63 -3.68 -14.98
C GLU A 139 26.82 -3.91 -13.48
N GLN A 140 25.73 -4.03 -12.71
CA GLN A 140 25.81 -4.15 -11.25
C GLN A 140 26.22 -5.55 -10.78
N VAL A 141 25.81 -6.61 -11.49
CA VAL A 141 26.09 -8.00 -11.11
C VAL A 141 27.58 -8.33 -11.16
N LYS A 142 28.36 -7.66 -12.01
CA LYS A 142 29.84 -7.79 -12.04
C LYS A 142 30.51 -7.50 -10.71
N LYS A 143 29.94 -6.61 -9.88
CA LYS A 143 30.45 -6.36 -8.52
C LYS A 143 30.31 -7.59 -7.62
N CYS A 144 29.24 -8.36 -7.82
CA CYS A 144 28.99 -9.61 -7.09
C CYS A 144 29.94 -10.72 -7.53
N GLU A 145 30.48 -10.67 -8.75
CA GLU A 145 31.45 -11.65 -9.25
C GLU A 145 32.86 -11.43 -8.68
N THR A 146 33.19 -10.19 -8.31
CA THR A 146 34.52 -9.82 -7.82
C THR A 146 34.59 -9.62 -6.31
N SER A 147 33.45 -9.63 -5.62
CA SER A 147 33.39 -9.45 -4.17
C SER A 147 32.25 -10.24 -3.54
N ASP A 148 32.46 -10.61 -2.28
CA ASP A 148 31.45 -11.24 -1.43
C ASP A 148 30.57 -10.21 -0.71
N ASN A 149 29.47 -10.69 -0.14
CA ASN A 149 28.57 -9.92 0.71
C ASN A 149 27.89 -8.77 -0.04
N ASN A 150 27.49 -9.00 -1.28
CA ASN A 150 26.64 -8.05 -2.00
C ASN A 150 25.17 -8.39 -1.78
N PHE A 151 24.34 -7.37 -1.62
CA PHE A 151 22.89 -7.46 -1.78
C PHE A 151 22.53 -6.69 -3.04
N LEU A 152 22.13 -7.40 -4.10
CA LEU A 152 21.69 -6.82 -5.36
C LEU A 152 20.19 -7.03 -5.53
N TYR A 153 19.44 -5.94 -5.52
CA TYR A 153 17.99 -5.95 -5.71
C TYR A 153 17.59 -5.34 -7.06
N VAL A 154 16.85 -6.07 -7.88
CA VAL A 154 16.45 -5.64 -9.22
C VAL A 154 14.93 -5.70 -9.34
N HIS A 155 14.31 -4.58 -9.66
CA HIS A 155 12.85 -4.49 -9.76
C HIS A 155 12.40 -4.24 -11.20
N PHE A 156 11.85 -5.27 -11.82
CA PHE A 156 11.22 -5.20 -13.14
C PHE A 156 9.80 -4.66 -13.06
N ARG A 157 9.46 -3.74 -13.95
CA ARG A 157 8.14 -3.12 -14.07
C ARG A 157 7.06 -4.09 -14.55
N PRO A 158 5.77 -3.85 -14.23
CA PRO A 158 4.69 -4.69 -14.71
C PRO A 158 4.42 -4.40 -16.19
N ALA A 159 3.80 -5.38 -16.86
CA ALA A 159 3.17 -5.23 -18.16
C ALA A 159 4.08 -4.73 -19.32
N ASP A 160 5.38 -4.94 -19.24
CA ASP A 160 6.26 -4.88 -20.40
C ASP A 160 6.17 -6.22 -21.16
N SER A 161 5.86 -6.18 -22.46
CA SER A 161 5.73 -7.38 -23.30
C SER A 161 7.00 -8.22 -23.35
N ASN A 162 8.16 -7.61 -23.06
CA ASN A 162 9.46 -8.27 -23.03
C ASN A 162 9.94 -8.63 -21.61
N MET A 163 9.14 -8.38 -20.57
CA MET A 163 9.55 -8.63 -19.18
C MET A 163 9.98 -10.08 -18.97
N ASP A 164 9.17 -11.05 -19.41
CA ASP A 164 9.50 -12.49 -19.31
C ASP A 164 10.85 -12.80 -19.98
N THR A 165 11.06 -12.31 -21.21
CA THR A 165 12.32 -12.48 -21.94
C THR A 165 13.52 -11.99 -21.16
N TYR A 166 13.45 -10.81 -20.54
CA TYR A 166 14.60 -10.23 -19.83
C TYR A 166 14.77 -10.78 -18.40
N VAL A 167 13.68 -11.20 -17.74
CA VAL A 167 13.75 -11.99 -16.52
C VAL A 167 14.43 -13.34 -16.80
N GLN A 168 14.05 -14.02 -17.89
CA GLN A 168 14.69 -15.27 -18.30
C GLN A 168 16.18 -15.06 -18.61
N LYS A 169 16.56 -13.99 -19.33
CA LYS A 169 17.97 -13.67 -19.59
C LYS A 169 18.76 -13.39 -18.30
N THR A 170 18.14 -12.74 -17.32
CA THR A 170 18.74 -12.49 -16.00
C THR A 170 19.02 -13.82 -15.30
N ILE A 171 18.04 -14.74 -15.28
CA ILE A 171 18.20 -16.09 -14.71
C ILE A 171 19.29 -16.88 -15.46
N ASP A 172 19.25 -16.88 -16.79
CA ASP A 172 20.22 -17.60 -17.62
C ASP A 172 21.64 -17.08 -17.41
N TYR A 173 21.82 -15.77 -17.22
CA TYR A 173 23.11 -15.19 -16.86
C TYR A 173 23.60 -15.74 -15.52
N LEU A 174 22.75 -15.69 -14.49
CA LEU A 174 23.10 -16.19 -13.17
C LEU A 174 23.48 -17.67 -13.23
N LYS A 175 22.71 -18.51 -13.93
CA LYS A 175 22.99 -19.96 -14.10
C LYS A 175 24.31 -20.24 -14.82
N LYS A 176 24.70 -19.39 -15.78
CA LYS A 176 25.98 -19.51 -16.49
C LYS A 176 27.17 -19.02 -15.66
N SER A 177 26.91 -18.13 -14.70
CA SER A 177 27.89 -17.66 -13.72
C SER A 177 27.98 -18.62 -12.52
N LYS A 178 28.96 -18.41 -11.64
CA LYS A 178 29.02 -19.12 -10.35
C LYS A 178 27.97 -18.63 -9.34
N LEU A 179 27.39 -17.45 -9.58
CA LEU A 179 26.49 -16.79 -8.63
C LEU A 179 25.21 -17.59 -8.37
N TRP A 180 24.70 -18.37 -9.33
CA TRP A 180 23.51 -19.18 -9.11
C TRP A 180 23.69 -20.18 -7.96
N ASP A 181 24.83 -20.83 -7.88
CA ASP A 181 25.10 -21.88 -6.89
C ASP A 181 25.78 -21.37 -5.62
N GLU A 182 26.40 -20.20 -5.66
CA GLU A 182 27.15 -19.60 -4.53
C GLU A 182 26.37 -18.47 -3.82
N SER A 183 25.20 -18.07 -4.32
CA SER A 183 24.41 -16.96 -3.75
C SER A 183 23.05 -17.43 -3.25
N ILE A 184 22.46 -16.65 -2.33
CA ILE A 184 21.02 -16.71 -2.07
C ILE A 184 20.31 -16.02 -3.22
N ILE A 185 19.44 -16.74 -3.94
CA ILE A 185 18.64 -16.20 -5.04
C ILE A 185 17.18 -16.10 -4.62
N ILE A 186 16.57 -14.93 -4.79
CA ILE A 186 15.17 -14.67 -4.49
C ILE A 186 14.50 -14.13 -5.75
N ILE A 187 13.39 -14.75 -6.13
CA ILE A 187 12.60 -14.32 -7.28
C ILE A 187 11.14 -14.30 -6.85
N ASN A 188 10.54 -13.13 -6.77
CA ASN A 188 9.12 -13.01 -6.41
C ASN A 188 8.44 -11.87 -7.16
N SER A 189 7.14 -11.74 -6.93
CA SER A 189 6.43 -10.50 -7.22
C SER A 189 6.09 -9.75 -5.95
N ASP A 190 6.00 -8.42 -6.01
CA ASP A 190 5.60 -7.59 -4.88
C ASP A 190 4.17 -7.91 -4.41
N HIS A 191 3.27 -8.16 -5.34
CA HIS A 191 1.89 -8.54 -5.10
C HIS A 191 1.34 -9.29 -6.32
N GLY A 192 0.14 -9.85 -6.20
CA GLY A 192 -0.59 -10.36 -7.35
C GLY A 192 -1.34 -9.24 -8.08
N TYR A 193 -2.36 -9.59 -8.86
CA TYR A 193 -3.17 -8.61 -9.58
C TYR A 193 -4.64 -8.98 -9.51
N SER A 194 -5.53 -7.98 -9.52
CA SER A 194 -6.96 -8.25 -9.41
C SER A 194 -7.49 -9.02 -10.63
N ASP A 195 -8.25 -10.10 -10.38
CA ASP A 195 -9.03 -10.79 -11.42
C ASP A 195 -10.14 -9.91 -12.01
N ASN A 196 -10.58 -8.87 -11.28
CA ASN A 196 -11.66 -7.98 -11.68
C ASN A 196 -11.16 -6.74 -12.45
N TRP A 197 -9.98 -6.78 -13.05
CA TRP A 197 -9.32 -5.60 -13.64
C TRP A 197 -10.19 -4.83 -14.64
N LYS A 198 -11.05 -5.51 -15.41
CA LYS A 198 -12.00 -4.86 -16.34
C LYS A 198 -12.99 -3.96 -15.61
N TRP A 199 -13.45 -4.40 -14.43
CA TRP A 199 -14.32 -3.62 -13.56
C TRP A 199 -13.57 -2.45 -12.92
N TYR A 200 -12.34 -2.68 -12.44
CA TYR A 200 -11.47 -1.62 -11.92
C TYR A 200 -11.25 -0.51 -12.95
N LYS A 201 -10.90 -0.86 -14.19
CA LYS A 201 -10.74 0.08 -15.30
C LYS A 201 -12.02 0.87 -15.59
N ARG A 202 -13.18 0.22 -15.53
CA ARG A 202 -14.48 0.88 -15.76
C ARG A 202 -14.86 1.85 -14.63
N MET A 203 -14.49 1.54 -13.39
CA MET A 203 -14.83 2.32 -12.20
C MET A 203 -13.77 3.37 -11.84
N ASN A 204 -12.66 3.46 -12.59
CA ASN A 204 -11.47 4.24 -12.24
C ASN A 204 -10.94 3.91 -10.84
N LEU A 205 -11.04 2.64 -10.46
CA LEU A 205 -10.45 2.11 -9.24
C LEU A 205 -9.02 1.63 -9.54
N LEU A 206 -8.13 1.75 -8.57
CA LEU A 206 -6.76 1.31 -8.64
C LEU A 206 -6.69 -0.18 -8.26
N HIS A 207 -5.71 -0.92 -8.78
CA HIS A 207 -5.63 -2.37 -8.51
C HIS A 207 -5.39 -2.67 -7.02
N PHE A 208 -4.74 -1.76 -6.31
CA PHE A 208 -4.54 -1.84 -4.86
C PHE A 208 -5.82 -1.59 -4.06
N ASP A 209 -6.94 -1.24 -4.68
CA ASP A 209 -8.24 -1.16 -4.02
C ASP A 209 -8.85 -2.55 -3.77
N ASP A 210 -8.19 -3.63 -4.22
CA ASP A 210 -8.61 -5.02 -4.07
C ASP A 210 -7.74 -5.81 -3.09
N ILE A 211 -8.33 -6.35 -2.03
CA ILE A 211 -7.66 -7.24 -1.06
C ILE A 211 -8.04 -8.71 -1.26
N SER A 212 -8.51 -9.06 -2.46
CA SER A 212 -8.78 -10.44 -2.83
C SER A 212 -7.51 -11.29 -2.87
N GLN A 213 -7.68 -12.60 -2.83
CA GLN A 213 -6.57 -13.55 -2.92
C GLN A 213 -5.76 -13.37 -4.21
N SER A 214 -6.38 -12.97 -5.33
CA SER A 214 -5.64 -12.71 -6.58
C SER A 214 -4.67 -11.55 -6.45
N THR A 215 -5.01 -10.52 -5.68
CA THR A 215 -4.12 -9.37 -5.45
C THR A 215 -3.08 -9.65 -4.36
N LEU A 216 -3.43 -10.44 -3.35
CA LEU A 216 -2.50 -10.75 -2.26
C LEU A 216 -1.53 -11.89 -2.60
N ASN A 217 -1.91 -12.85 -3.44
CA ASN A 217 -1.11 -14.04 -3.74
C ASN A 217 -0.11 -13.73 -4.86
N ALA A 218 1.15 -13.61 -4.48
CA ALA A 218 2.26 -13.40 -5.38
C ALA A 218 3.00 -14.71 -5.64
N ILE A 219 3.83 -14.70 -6.67
CA ILE A 219 4.84 -15.72 -6.91
C ILE A 219 6.03 -15.53 -5.96
N LEU A 220 6.60 -16.61 -5.43
CA LEU A 220 7.87 -16.61 -4.69
C LEU A 220 8.66 -17.88 -5.00
N TYR A 221 9.93 -17.70 -5.34
CA TYR A 221 10.95 -18.71 -5.52
C TYR A 221 12.19 -18.30 -4.73
N MET A 222 12.80 -19.25 -4.04
CA MET A 222 14.06 -19.05 -3.32
C MET A 222 15.01 -20.20 -3.60
N LYS A 223 16.29 -19.90 -3.83
CA LYS A 223 17.36 -20.89 -3.90
C LYS A 223 18.46 -20.48 -2.94
N PHE A 224 18.97 -21.47 -2.21
CA PHE A 224 20.06 -21.30 -1.27
C PHE A 224 21.27 -22.10 -1.78
N PRO A 225 22.50 -21.63 -1.51
CA PRO A 225 23.69 -22.39 -1.83
C PRO A 225 23.79 -23.62 -0.90
N LYS A 226 24.45 -24.69 -1.39
CA LYS A 226 24.48 -25.99 -0.71
C LYS A 226 25.13 -25.96 0.68
N ASN A 227 26.02 -25.00 0.92
CA ASN A 227 26.68 -24.80 2.20
C ASN A 227 25.78 -24.11 3.24
N ILE A 228 24.63 -23.55 2.83
CA ILE A 228 23.65 -22.92 3.73
C ILE A 228 22.43 -23.80 3.97
N SER A 229 21.96 -24.49 2.93
CA SER A 229 20.87 -25.45 3.04
C SER A 229 21.23 -26.71 2.26
N SER A 230 21.16 -27.85 2.95
CA SER A 230 21.34 -29.18 2.34
C SER A 230 20.01 -29.77 1.87
N VAL A 231 18.89 -29.11 2.14
CA VAL A 231 17.56 -29.65 1.84
C VAL A 231 17.28 -29.57 0.35
N LYS A 232 16.70 -30.66 -0.17
CA LYS A 232 16.38 -30.76 -1.60
C LYS A 232 15.31 -29.71 -1.98
N PRO A 233 15.52 -28.98 -3.08
CA PRO A 233 14.50 -28.17 -3.73
C PRO A 233 13.15 -28.89 -3.86
N ARG A 234 12.05 -28.16 -3.65
CA ARG A 234 10.68 -28.67 -3.78
C ARG A 234 9.66 -27.54 -3.94
N VAL A 235 8.46 -27.91 -4.39
CA VAL A 235 7.29 -27.05 -4.30
C VAL A 235 6.74 -27.07 -2.88
N ILE A 236 6.43 -25.89 -2.33
CA ILE A 236 5.85 -25.70 -0.99
C ILE A 236 4.48 -25.02 -1.16
N ASP A 237 3.43 -25.70 -0.70
CA ASP A 237 2.04 -25.22 -0.77
C ASP A 237 1.55 -24.53 0.52
N LYS A 238 2.29 -24.71 1.62
CA LYS A 238 2.09 -24.03 2.89
C LYS A 238 2.26 -22.52 2.73
N ARG A 239 1.48 -21.78 3.51
CA ARG A 239 1.43 -20.32 3.40
C ARG A 239 2.70 -19.69 3.95
N VAL A 240 3.25 -18.76 3.18
CA VAL A 240 4.30 -17.83 3.61
C VAL A 240 3.87 -16.41 3.32
N TYR A 241 4.51 -15.43 3.98
CA TYR A 241 4.24 -14.02 3.75
C TYR A 241 5.49 -13.35 3.21
N LEU A 242 5.35 -12.45 2.23
CA LEU A 242 6.50 -11.79 1.62
C LEU A 242 7.27 -10.91 2.63
N MET A 243 6.59 -10.41 3.66
CA MET A 243 7.22 -9.68 4.78
C MET A 243 8.28 -10.51 5.54
N ASP A 244 8.21 -11.84 5.44
CA ASP A 244 9.07 -12.76 6.16
C ASP A 244 10.35 -13.10 5.37
N ILE A 245 10.47 -12.68 4.11
CA ILE A 245 11.59 -13.04 3.22
C ILE A 245 12.92 -12.62 3.86
N VAL A 246 13.02 -11.35 4.29
CA VAL A 246 14.31 -10.84 4.79
C VAL A 246 14.64 -11.42 6.16
N GLU A 247 13.66 -11.58 7.05
CA GLU A 247 13.85 -12.30 8.32
C GLU A 247 14.40 -13.70 8.10
N THR A 248 13.87 -14.41 7.10
CA THR A 248 14.32 -15.77 6.75
C THR A 248 15.76 -15.76 6.25
N ILE A 249 16.14 -14.79 5.41
CA ILE A 249 17.53 -14.62 4.96
C ILE A 249 18.46 -14.36 6.15
N LEU A 250 18.09 -13.44 7.03
CA LEU A 250 18.87 -13.11 8.22
C LEU A 250 19.07 -14.34 9.13
N ASP A 251 18.05 -15.18 9.29
CA ASP A 251 18.13 -16.44 10.05
C ASP A 251 19.04 -17.51 9.37
N TYR A 252 19.08 -17.56 8.04
CA TYR A 252 20.08 -18.38 7.33
C TYR A 252 21.51 -17.86 7.49
N LEU A 253 21.67 -16.55 7.64
CA LEU A 253 22.96 -15.88 7.85
C LEU A 253 23.36 -15.79 9.33
N GLU A 254 22.52 -16.28 10.24
CA GLU A 254 22.70 -16.15 11.69
C GLU A 254 22.78 -14.70 12.20
N ILE A 255 22.21 -13.76 11.44
CA ILE A 255 22.13 -12.34 11.78
C ILE A 255 20.84 -12.09 12.55
N LYS A 256 20.96 -11.53 13.76
CA LYS A 256 19.78 -11.21 14.58
C LYS A 256 19.26 -9.80 14.30
N PRO A 257 18.03 -9.64 13.76
CA PRO A 257 17.37 -8.34 13.70
C PRO A 257 17.06 -7.81 15.10
N ASN A 258 17.21 -6.49 15.30
CA ASN A 258 17.08 -5.84 16.61
C ASN A 258 16.03 -4.71 16.64
N HIS A 259 15.16 -4.64 15.62
CA HIS A 259 14.04 -3.70 15.56
C HIS A 259 12.69 -4.39 15.76
N GLU A 260 11.68 -3.58 16.08
CA GLU A 260 10.28 -4.03 16.18
C GLU A 260 9.76 -4.47 14.81
N ARG A 261 9.17 -5.65 14.76
CA ARG A 261 8.66 -6.26 13.53
C ARG A 261 7.60 -7.31 13.82
N GLU A 262 6.82 -7.62 12.80
CA GLU A 262 5.86 -8.72 12.77
C GLU A 262 6.34 -9.91 11.95
N SER A 263 7.40 -9.74 11.14
CA SER A 263 8.00 -10.81 10.34
C SER A 263 8.61 -11.91 11.20
N ILE A 264 8.49 -13.16 10.74
CA ILE A 264 9.15 -14.33 11.35
C ILE A 264 9.83 -15.16 10.28
N SER A 265 10.94 -15.81 10.60
CA SER A 265 11.63 -16.68 9.66
C SER A 265 10.81 -17.92 9.36
N PHE A 266 10.65 -18.26 8.08
CA PHE A 266 10.11 -19.54 7.63
C PHE A 266 11.21 -20.56 7.28
N LYS A 267 12.44 -20.39 7.78
CA LYS A 267 13.53 -21.38 7.63
C LYS A 267 13.10 -22.79 8.03
N LYS A 268 12.43 -22.95 9.18
CA LYS A 268 11.92 -24.26 9.63
C LYS A 268 10.92 -24.91 8.66
N LEU A 269 10.17 -24.11 7.91
CA LEU A 269 9.30 -24.65 6.86
C LEU A 269 10.13 -25.21 5.71
N ILE A 270 11.21 -24.54 5.31
CA ILE A 270 12.11 -25.02 4.26
C ILE A 270 12.88 -26.25 4.73
N GLU A 271 13.51 -26.18 5.90
CA GLU A 271 14.44 -27.21 6.40
C GLU A 271 13.74 -28.44 6.96
N GLU A 272 12.65 -28.25 7.69
CA GLU A 272 12.00 -29.31 8.51
C GLU A 272 10.54 -29.57 8.08
N ASP A 273 10.03 -28.85 7.08
CA ASP A 273 8.64 -28.92 6.61
C ASP A 273 7.59 -28.54 7.68
N ILE A 274 8.01 -27.80 8.71
CA ILE A 274 7.14 -27.34 9.81
C ILE A 274 6.41 -26.05 9.39
N ASP A 275 5.07 -26.10 9.37
CA ASP A 275 4.23 -24.92 9.10
C ASP A 275 4.18 -23.97 10.32
N ILE A 276 5.17 -23.08 10.38
CA ILE A 276 5.27 -22.01 11.38
C ILE A 276 4.14 -20.96 11.29
N ASN A 277 3.42 -20.90 10.16
CA ASN A 277 2.34 -19.94 9.93
C ASN A 277 0.93 -20.50 10.24
N LYS A 278 0.81 -21.80 10.54
CA LYS A 278 -0.47 -22.47 10.79
C LYS A 278 -1.39 -21.72 11.76
N ASN A 279 -0.81 -21.22 12.85
CA ASN A 279 -1.54 -20.54 13.92
C ASN A 279 -1.30 -19.02 13.95
N ARG A 280 -0.45 -18.49 13.07
CA ARG A 280 -0.12 -17.07 13.05
C ARG A 280 -1.29 -16.27 12.49
N ILE A 281 -1.58 -15.13 13.13
CA ILE A 281 -2.56 -14.17 12.66
C ILE A 281 -1.84 -13.03 11.94
N VAL A 282 -2.13 -12.83 10.66
CA VAL A 282 -1.46 -11.83 9.82
C VAL A 282 -2.47 -10.86 9.24
N ARG A 283 -2.09 -9.58 9.18
CA ARG A 283 -2.87 -8.49 8.60
C ARG A 283 -2.38 -8.18 7.19
N SER A 284 -3.33 -7.94 6.29
CA SER A 284 -3.09 -7.30 5.00
C SER A 284 -4.03 -6.11 4.85
N ASP A 285 -3.61 -5.09 4.11
CA ASP A 285 -4.36 -3.86 3.86
C ASP A 285 -4.36 -3.47 2.38
N CYS A 286 -5.34 -2.66 2.00
CA CYS A 286 -5.43 -2.00 0.69
C CYS A 286 -5.53 -0.47 0.80
N TYR A 287 -6.00 -0.02 1.95
CA TYR A 287 -6.08 1.38 2.30
C TYR A 287 -5.61 1.56 3.73
N LEU A 288 -5.00 2.71 3.99
CA LEU A 288 -4.41 3.07 5.27
C LEU A 288 -5.38 3.87 6.15
N LEU A 289 -4.96 4.14 7.38
CA LEU A 289 -5.78 4.63 8.49
C LEU A 289 -6.64 5.86 8.15
N PHE A 290 -6.14 6.80 7.33
CA PHE A 290 -6.86 8.04 7.02
C PHE A 290 -7.59 8.04 5.67
N GLN A 291 -7.74 6.88 5.04
CA GLN A 291 -8.41 6.72 3.75
C GLN A 291 -9.85 6.21 3.90
N PRO A 292 -10.83 6.76 3.16
CA PRO A 292 -12.26 6.64 3.49
C PRO A 292 -12.88 5.27 3.30
N ILE A 293 -12.20 4.44 2.54
CA ILE A 293 -12.56 3.04 2.35
C ILE A 293 -11.43 2.31 3.05
N ILE A 294 -11.71 1.63 4.15
CA ILE A 294 -10.73 0.75 4.79
C ILE A 294 -11.02 -0.64 4.26
N LYS A 295 -10.02 -1.29 3.67
CA LYS A 295 -10.09 -2.70 3.30
C LYS A 295 -8.93 -3.42 3.95
N THR A 296 -9.27 -4.29 4.90
CA THR A 296 -8.32 -5.03 5.71
C THR A 296 -8.72 -6.51 5.71
N ALA A 297 -7.72 -7.38 5.66
CA ALA A 297 -7.89 -8.82 5.81
C ALA A 297 -7.06 -9.27 7.00
N ILE A 298 -7.67 -10.01 7.92
CA ILE A 298 -6.98 -10.69 9.03
C ILE A 298 -7.04 -12.20 8.79
N LEU A 299 -5.89 -12.81 8.54
CA LEU A 299 -5.78 -14.21 8.14
C LEU A 299 -5.22 -15.06 9.28
N LYS A 300 -5.81 -16.25 9.50
CA LYS A 300 -5.27 -17.31 10.38
C LYS A 300 -5.60 -18.68 9.81
N GLY A 301 -4.59 -19.45 9.38
CA GLY A 301 -4.81 -20.73 8.70
C GLY A 301 -5.78 -20.58 7.52
N LYS A 302 -6.89 -21.32 7.54
CA LYS A 302 -7.94 -21.21 6.50
C LYS A 302 -8.89 -20.03 6.67
N TRP A 303 -8.86 -19.33 7.79
CA TRP A 303 -9.82 -18.26 8.08
C TRP A 303 -9.31 -16.91 7.59
N ASN A 304 -10.22 -16.10 7.07
CA ASN A 304 -9.99 -14.72 6.65
C ASN A 304 -11.15 -13.82 7.11
N LEU A 305 -10.89 -12.95 8.07
CA LEU A 305 -11.80 -11.87 8.44
C LEU A 305 -11.55 -10.68 7.51
N TYR A 306 -12.49 -10.44 6.60
CA TYR A 306 -12.47 -9.30 5.70
C TYR A 306 -13.28 -8.15 6.30
N ILE A 307 -12.64 -6.98 6.39
CA ILE A 307 -13.24 -5.74 6.86
C ILE A 307 -13.28 -4.75 5.71
N GLU A 308 -14.48 -4.22 5.42
CA GLU A 308 -14.68 -3.12 4.47
C GLU A 308 -15.44 -1.98 5.16
N THR A 309 -14.68 -0.96 5.58
CA THR A 309 -15.08 0.21 6.39
C THR A 309 -15.75 -0.16 7.72
N TYR A 310 -16.94 -0.76 7.69
CA TYR A 310 -17.68 -1.23 8.88
C TYR A 310 -18.23 -2.64 8.71
N LYS A 311 -18.25 -3.16 7.49
CA LYS A 311 -18.76 -4.49 7.20
C LYS A 311 -17.66 -5.52 7.49
N LYS A 312 -17.91 -6.42 8.42
CA LYS A 312 -17.03 -7.53 8.76
C LYS A 312 -17.66 -8.83 8.28
N VAL A 313 -16.88 -9.64 7.57
CA VAL A 313 -17.32 -10.90 6.99
C VAL A 313 -16.23 -11.95 7.22
N LEU A 314 -16.59 -13.09 7.79
CA LEU A 314 -15.65 -14.19 8.02
C LEU A 314 -15.73 -15.19 6.86
N TYR A 315 -14.59 -15.51 6.26
CA TYR A 315 -14.47 -16.48 5.18
C TYR A 315 -13.62 -17.69 5.59
N ASN A 316 -13.99 -18.86 5.05
CA ASN A 316 -13.13 -20.03 4.99
C ASN A 316 -12.51 -20.14 3.59
N LEU A 317 -11.18 -20.01 3.48
CA LEU A 317 -10.41 -20.02 2.24
C LEU A 317 -10.34 -21.41 1.59
N GLU A 318 -10.60 -22.49 2.33
CA GLU A 318 -10.69 -23.86 1.79
C GLU A 318 -12.03 -24.11 1.09
N ASP A 319 -13.04 -23.28 1.35
CA ASP A 319 -14.36 -23.46 0.75
C ASP A 319 -14.33 -23.06 -0.73
N ARG A 320 -13.94 -24.03 -1.57
CA ARG A 320 -13.91 -23.94 -3.03
C ARG A 320 -15.30 -23.76 -3.65
N LYS A 321 -16.39 -23.74 -2.86
CA LYS A 321 -17.76 -23.52 -3.38
C LYS A 321 -18.03 -22.10 -3.86
N LEU A 322 -17.02 -21.23 -3.91
CA LEU A 322 -17.02 -20.01 -4.72
C LEU A 322 -17.00 -20.34 -6.22
N LYS A 323 -17.98 -21.11 -6.70
CA LYS A 323 -18.23 -21.30 -8.14
C LYS A 323 -18.69 -19.97 -8.71
N TYR A 324 -17.90 -19.44 -9.63
CA TYR A 324 -18.31 -18.34 -10.50
C TYR A 324 -19.61 -18.70 -11.22
N ILE A 325 -20.73 -18.10 -10.83
CA ILE A 325 -22.00 -18.28 -11.54
C ILE A 325 -21.94 -17.40 -12.80
N LYS A 326 -21.72 -18.04 -13.95
CA LYS A 326 -21.76 -17.40 -15.26
C LYS A 326 -23.21 -16.92 -15.51
N LYS A 327 -23.48 -15.62 -15.43
CA LYS A 327 -24.80 -15.08 -15.76
C LYS A 327 -24.96 -15.04 -17.28
N LYS A 328 -26.14 -15.43 -17.82
CA LYS A 328 -26.55 -15.05 -19.18
C LYS A 328 -26.48 -13.51 -19.27
N GLY A 329 -25.55 -12.99 -20.08
CA GLY A 329 -25.25 -11.55 -20.17
C GLY A 329 -23.79 -11.16 -19.86
N GLY A 330 -22.88 -12.12 -19.65
CA GLY A 330 -21.43 -11.87 -19.66
C GLY A 330 -20.82 -11.28 -18.38
N PHE A 331 -21.64 -10.91 -17.39
CA PHE A 331 -21.13 -10.48 -16.09
C PHE A 331 -21.00 -11.66 -15.13
N LEU A 332 -19.77 -11.92 -14.69
CA LEU A 332 -19.49 -12.80 -13.56
C LEU A 332 -20.13 -12.20 -12.31
N LYS A 333 -21.15 -12.88 -11.76
CA LYS A 333 -21.65 -12.53 -10.44
C LYS A 333 -20.59 -13.04 -9.45
N ILE A 334 -19.95 -12.14 -8.71
CA ILE A 334 -19.08 -12.53 -7.60
C ILE A 334 -19.92 -13.49 -6.73
N PRO A 335 -19.48 -14.73 -6.51
CA PRO A 335 -20.26 -15.67 -5.71
C PRO A 335 -20.63 -15.01 -4.39
N LYS A 336 -21.88 -15.19 -3.96
CA LYS A 336 -22.33 -14.67 -2.67
C LYS A 336 -21.46 -15.37 -1.62
N ARG A 337 -20.43 -14.68 -1.14
CA ARG A 337 -19.51 -15.24 -0.16
C ARG A 337 -20.33 -15.58 1.09
N ILE A 338 -20.18 -16.80 1.60
CA ILE A 338 -20.83 -17.24 2.83
C ILE A 338 -20.13 -16.53 3.98
N ASP A 339 -20.90 -15.87 4.83
CA ASP A 339 -20.40 -15.22 6.05
C ASP A 339 -20.48 -16.23 7.19
N TYR A 340 -19.33 -16.73 7.61
CA TYR A 340 -19.23 -17.78 8.63
C TYR A 340 -19.21 -17.25 10.06
N LYS A 341 -19.38 -15.94 10.28
CA LYS A 341 -19.20 -15.34 11.62
C LYS A 341 -20.17 -15.85 12.68
N ASP A 342 -21.40 -16.18 12.28
CA ASP A 342 -22.44 -16.66 13.20
C ASP A 342 -22.27 -18.16 13.50
N GLU A 343 -21.67 -18.91 12.56
CA GLU A 343 -21.35 -20.33 12.71
C GLU A 343 -20.05 -20.56 13.51
N TYR A 344 -19.09 -19.62 13.44
CA TYR A 344 -17.78 -19.69 14.09
C TYR A 344 -17.46 -18.40 14.87
N PRO A 345 -18.26 -18.06 15.91
CA PRO A 345 -18.12 -16.81 16.64
C PRO A 345 -16.78 -16.68 17.38
N GLU A 346 -16.18 -17.78 17.83
CA GLU A 346 -14.88 -17.80 18.49
C GLU A 346 -13.75 -17.39 17.54
N VAL A 347 -13.75 -17.91 16.31
CA VAL A 347 -12.80 -17.52 15.26
C VAL A 347 -13.01 -16.07 14.88
N PHE A 348 -14.26 -15.66 14.68
CA PHE A 348 -14.58 -14.25 14.37
C PHE A 348 -14.04 -13.31 15.45
N ASN A 349 -14.31 -13.60 16.72
CA ASN A 349 -13.90 -12.77 17.85
C ASN A 349 -12.37 -12.70 17.97
N GLU A 350 -11.67 -13.82 17.81
CA GLU A 350 -10.21 -13.84 17.83
C GLU A 350 -9.61 -12.93 16.74
N LEU A 351 -10.03 -13.10 15.48
CA LEU A 351 -9.51 -12.30 14.37
C LEU A 351 -9.93 -10.82 14.49
N ASN A 352 -11.13 -10.56 14.98
CA ASN A 352 -11.62 -9.21 15.21
C ASN A 352 -10.85 -8.51 16.34
N ASN A 353 -10.50 -9.22 17.41
CA ASN A 353 -9.66 -8.68 18.47
C ASN A 353 -8.27 -8.34 17.94
N LYS A 354 -7.68 -9.21 17.10
CA LYS A 354 -6.41 -8.89 16.44
C LYS A 354 -6.52 -7.66 15.54
N TYR A 355 -7.60 -7.55 14.76
CA TYR A 355 -7.87 -6.33 13.98
C TYR A 355 -7.84 -5.08 14.87
N LEU A 356 -8.63 -5.06 15.95
CA LEU A 356 -8.71 -3.92 16.87
C LEU A 356 -7.36 -3.59 17.54
N GLU A 357 -6.60 -4.61 17.93
CA GLU A 357 -5.24 -4.46 18.47
C GLU A 357 -4.33 -3.76 17.44
N THR A 358 -4.31 -4.25 16.19
CA THR A 358 -3.49 -3.65 15.13
C THR A 358 -3.95 -2.24 14.77
N GLU A 359 -5.26 -1.96 14.74
CA GLU A 359 -5.79 -0.60 14.53
C GLU A 359 -5.32 0.35 15.64
N LYS A 360 -5.39 -0.09 16.90
CA LYS A 360 -4.92 0.70 18.05
C LYS A 360 -3.42 0.97 17.96
N LYS A 361 -2.62 -0.02 17.56
CA LYS A 361 -1.17 0.14 17.36
C LYS A 361 -0.86 1.13 16.23
N ALA A 362 -1.49 0.97 15.06
CA ALA A 362 -1.37 1.88 13.92
C ALA A 362 -1.73 3.32 14.33
N TYR A 363 -2.83 3.46 15.08
CA TYR A 363 -3.27 4.73 15.61
C TYR A 363 -2.26 5.38 16.54
N ASN A 364 -1.75 4.64 17.53
CA ASN A 364 -0.78 5.19 18.49
C ASN A 364 0.48 5.71 17.78
N ILE A 365 0.94 5.01 16.74
CA ILE A 365 2.08 5.46 15.93
C ILE A 365 1.72 6.73 15.14
N ALA A 366 0.58 6.72 14.43
CA ALA A 366 0.11 7.86 13.66
C ALA A 366 -0.17 9.09 14.54
N SER A 367 -0.55 8.89 15.81
CA SER A 367 -0.97 9.95 16.71
C SER A 367 0.13 10.99 16.97
N LYS A 368 1.39 10.54 17.07
CA LYS A 368 2.55 11.42 17.25
C LYS A 368 2.71 12.40 16.09
N TYR A 369 2.53 11.92 14.87
CA TYR A 369 2.60 12.73 13.65
C TYR A 369 1.44 13.70 13.57
N VAL A 370 0.22 13.22 13.83
CA VAL A 370 -0.97 14.07 13.84
C VAL A 370 -0.86 15.16 14.91
N GLU A 371 -0.35 14.85 16.10
CA GLU A 371 -0.10 15.83 17.16
C GLU A 371 0.94 16.88 16.72
N PHE A 372 2.03 16.44 16.09
CA PHE A 372 3.02 17.35 15.52
C PHE A 372 2.39 18.32 14.51
N TYR A 373 1.63 17.82 13.54
CA TYR A 373 0.95 18.68 12.56
C TYR A 373 -0.13 19.55 13.19
N PHE A 374 -0.86 19.02 14.18
CA PHE A 374 -1.87 19.77 14.91
C PHE A 374 -1.23 20.99 15.58
N LYS A 375 -0.11 20.81 16.29
CA LYS A 375 0.64 21.89 16.96
C LYS A 375 1.05 22.99 15.97
N GLN A 376 1.44 22.62 14.75
CA GLN A 376 1.84 23.55 13.68
C GLN A 376 0.66 24.16 12.91
N SER A 377 -0.56 23.64 13.08
CA SER A 377 -1.73 24.09 12.32
C SER A 377 -2.44 25.29 12.94
N GLU A 378 -3.28 25.98 12.17
CA GLU A 378 -4.17 27.03 12.69
C GLU A 378 -5.17 26.49 13.75
N LEU A 379 -5.42 25.17 13.79
CA LEU A 379 -6.32 24.57 14.77
C LEU A 379 -5.78 24.69 16.20
N SER A 380 -4.45 24.60 16.39
CA SER A 380 -3.86 24.73 17.73
C SER A 380 -4.00 26.15 18.30
N LYS A 381 -4.28 27.14 17.45
CA LYS A 381 -4.50 28.53 17.84
C LYS A 381 -5.93 28.82 18.28
N LEU A 382 -6.87 27.88 18.08
CA LEU A 382 -8.24 28.01 18.57
C LEU A 382 -8.24 27.96 20.11
N LYS A 383 -8.69 29.04 20.73
CA LYS A 383 -8.84 29.17 22.18
C LYS A 383 -10.20 29.76 22.50
N ASN A 384 -10.83 29.26 23.55
CA ASN A 384 -12.12 29.73 24.07
C ASN A 384 -13.23 29.72 23.01
N LYS A 385 -13.21 28.73 22.09
CA LYS A 385 -14.25 28.55 21.06
C LYS A 385 -15.23 27.43 21.42
N LEU A 386 -16.44 27.52 20.88
CA LEU A 386 -17.37 26.39 20.80
C LEU A 386 -17.02 25.60 19.54
N VAL A 387 -16.48 24.40 19.67
CA VAL A 387 -16.04 23.61 18.51
C VAL A 387 -16.97 22.44 18.30
N PHE A 388 -17.45 22.27 17.07
CA PHE A 388 -18.20 21.08 16.68
C PHE A 388 -17.47 20.32 15.56
N ILE A 389 -17.16 19.06 15.84
CA ILE A 389 -16.61 18.13 14.84
C ILE A 389 -17.66 17.03 14.60
N PRO A 390 -18.40 17.06 13.47
CA PRO A 390 -19.40 16.05 13.20
C PRO A 390 -18.75 14.67 13.06
N PRO A 391 -19.51 13.59 13.31
CA PRO A 391 -19.09 12.24 12.95
C PRO A 391 -18.74 12.19 11.46
N GLN A 392 -17.46 12.01 11.18
CA GLN A 392 -16.86 12.04 9.84
C GLN A 392 -15.76 10.98 9.78
N PHE A 393 -15.41 10.60 8.55
CA PHE A 393 -14.25 9.75 8.33
C PHE A 393 -12.98 10.62 8.20
N PRO A 394 -11.84 10.21 8.78
CA PRO A 394 -11.62 9.02 9.62
C PRO A 394 -12.15 9.26 11.04
N PRO A 395 -12.93 8.34 11.64
CA PRO A 395 -13.47 8.51 13.00
C PRO A 395 -12.35 8.68 14.03
N THR A 396 -11.25 8.00 13.81
CA THR A 396 -10.02 8.06 14.59
C THR A 396 -9.41 9.46 14.60
N LEU A 397 -9.30 10.12 13.44
CA LEU A 397 -8.83 11.51 13.34
C LEU A 397 -9.82 12.48 14.00
N VAL A 398 -11.13 12.24 13.87
CA VAL A 398 -12.15 13.04 14.58
C VAL A 398 -11.96 12.93 16.10
N SER A 399 -11.71 11.72 16.63
CA SER A 399 -11.46 11.51 18.05
C SER A 399 -10.24 12.31 18.54
N MET A 400 -9.12 12.23 17.81
CA MET A 400 -7.90 12.99 18.11
C MET A 400 -8.13 14.50 18.14
N LEU A 401 -8.80 15.03 17.13
CA LEU A 401 -9.04 16.47 17.05
C LEU A 401 -9.90 16.93 18.22
N LYS A 402 -10.91 16.14 18.63
CA LYS A 402 -11.73 16.44 19.81
C LYS A 402 -10.90 16.44 21.07
N GLU A 403 -10.09 15.40 21.29
CA GLU A 403 -9.21 15.29 22.45
C GLU A 403 -8.24 16.49 22.53
N ASN A 404 -7.49 16.76 21.46
CA ASN A 404 -6.51 17.84 21.42
C ASN A 404 -7.15 19.23 21.60
N LEU A 405 -8.29 19.49 20.96
CA LEU A 405 -8.97 20.79 21.04
C LEU A 405 -9.70 21.00 22.38
N SER A 406 -10.11 19.93 23.08
CA SER A 406 -10.83 20.02 24.35
C SER A 406 -10.05 20.70 25.48
N SER A 407 -8.72 20.70 25.38
CA SER A 407 -7.83 21.38 26.34
C SER A 407 -8.05 22.89 26.44
N ASN A 408 -8.47 23.54 25.34
CA ASN A 408 -8.60 25.00 25.24
C ASN A 408 -9.97 25.44 24.69
N ASN A 409 -10.86 24.51 24.37
CA ASN A 409 -12.13 24.79 23.71
C ASN A 409 -13.24 23.89 24.27
N LYS A 410 -14.49 24.35 24.19
CA LYS A 410 -15.65 23.51 24.52
C LYS A 410 -16.06 22.71 23.29
N ILE A 411 -15.87 21.39 23.35
CA ILE A 411 -16.30 20.49 22.27
C ILE A 411 -17.79 20.20 22.42
N LEU A 412 -18.59 20.57 21.43
CA LEU A 412 -20.03 20.32 21.43
C LEU A 412 -20.35 18.89 20.95
N SER A 413 -21.27 18.23 21.66
CA SER A 413 -22.00 17.07 21.16
C SER A 413 -23.04 17.46 20.10
N SER A 414 -23.60 16.47 19.40
CA SER A 414 -24.68 16.75 18.44
C SER A 414 -25.95 17.29 19.10
N HIS A 415 -26.20 16.96 20.37
CA HIS A 415 -27.35 17.44 21.13
C HIS A 415 -27.13 18.89 21.59
N GLU A 416 -25.96 19.21 22.15
CA GLU A 416 -25.62 20.58 22.55
C GLU A 416 -25.63 21.55 21.35
N LEU A 417 -25.17 21.10 20.18
CA LEU A 417 -25.25 21.89 18.94
C LEU A 417 -26.69 22.29 18.58
N LEU A 418 -27.69 21.46 18.89
CA LEU A 418 -29.09 21.74 18.60
C LEU A 418 -29.70 22.76 19.57
N GLN A 419 -29.14 22.86 20.78
CA GLN A 419 -29.59 23.79 21.82
C GLN A 419 -28.94 25.16 21.69
N GLU A 420 -27.78 25.23 21.03
CA GLU A 420 -27.02 26.47 20.87
C GLU A 420 -27.71 27.46 19.92
N LYS A 421 -27.83 28.72 20.34
CA LYS A 421 -28.50 29.79 19.58
C LYS A 421 -27.51 30.73 18.90
N SER A 422 -26.28 30.85 19.43
CA SER A 422 -25.27 31.76 18.88
C SER A 422 -24.53 31.13 17.70
N LYS A 423 -24.92 31.48 16.47
CA LYS A 423 -24.27 30.95 15.25
C LYS A 423 -22.85 31.47 15.03
N GLU A 424 -22.49 32.58 15.66
CA GLU A 424 -21.23 33.30 15.39
C GLU A 424 -20.07 32.79 16.25
N GLU A 425 -20.37 32.00 17.28
CA GLU A 425 -19.38 31.46 18.23
C GLU A 425 -18.94 30.03 17.91
N ILE A 426 -19.65 29.33 17.03
CA ILE A 426 -19.40 27.91 16.75
C ILE A 426 -18.43 27.75 15.59
N GLU A 427 -17.28 27.13 15.82
CA GLU A 427 -16.35 26.67 14.80
C GLU A 427 -16.69 25.24 14.39
N ILE A 428 -17.04 25.02 13.11
CA ILE A 428 -17.34 23.68 12.59
C ILE A 428 -16.14 23.16 11.80
N ILE A 429 -15.52 22.10 12.31
CA ILE A 429 -14.38 21.46 11.67
C ILE A 429 -14.86 20.32 10.77
N LEU A 430 -14.63 20.46 9.48
CA LEU A 430 -14.97 19.45 8.47
C LEU A 430 -13.70 18.83 7.89
N ILE A 431 -13.73 17.53 7.67
CA ILE A 431 -12.61 16.79 7.09
C ILE A 431 -12.94 16.56 5.60
N TYR A 432 -12.14 17.15 4.73
CA TYR A 432 -12.26 16.96 3.30
C TYR A 432 -11.45 15.74 2.86
N ASN A 433 -12.15 14.78 2.25
CA ASN A 433 -11.56 13.60 1.65
C ASN A 433 -11.96 13.54 0.16
N ARG A 434 -10.97 13.58 -0.75
CA ARG A 434 -11.23 13.60 -2.20
C ARG A 434 -11.86 12.31 -2.71
N LEU A 435 -11.53 11.16 -2.12
CA LEU A 435 -11.94 9.85 -2.61
C LEU A 435 -13.45 9.61 -2.44
N THR A 436 -14.07 10.19 -1.40
CA THR A 436 -15.53 10.11 -1.30
C THR A 436 -16.22 11.08 -2.24
N GLY A 437 -15.63 12.25 -2.55
CA GLY A 437 -16.19 13.31 -3.40
C GLY A 437 -17.55 13.89 -2.94
N TYR A 438 -18.19 13.19 -2.00
CA TYR A 438 -19.51 13.32 -1.45
C TYR A 438 -19.32 13.52 0.04
N GLY A 439 -19.68 14.70 0.51
CA GLY A 439 -19.62 14.99 1.93
C GLY A 439 -19.54 16.46 2.18
N LEU A 440 -18.48 17.12 1.73
CA LEU A 440 -18.20 18.48 2.20
C LEU A 440 -19.33 19.47 1.89
N LYS A 441 -19.81 19.55 0.64
CA LYS A 441 -20.96 20.41 0.30
C LYS A 441 -22.23 20.02 1.07
N LYS A 442 -22.48 18.72 1.27
CA LYS A 442 -23.67 18.22 1.99
C LYS A 442 -23.56 18.52 3.49
N LEU A 443 -22.37 18.38 4.08
CA LEU A 443 -22.06 18.69 5.46
C LEU A 443 -22.13 20.20 5.72
N ILE A 444 -21.53 21.03 4.85
CA ILE A 444 -21.69 22.48 4.90
C ILE A 444 -23.17 22.85 4.81
N ARG A 445 -23.93 22.31 3.84
CA ARG A 445 -25.38 22.56 3.74
C ARG A 445 -26.16 22.10 4.98
N LYS A 446 -25.78 20.97 5.57
CA LYS A 446 -26.41 20.41 6.78
C LYS A 446 -26.14 21.30 7.99
N TYR A 447 -24.92 21.82 8.12
CA TYR A 447 -24.46 22.49 9.33
C TYR A 447 -24.40 24.03 9.23
N LYS A 448 -24.58 24.63 8.04
CA LYS A 448 -24.61 26.10 7.84
C LYS A 448 -25.73 26.81 8.61
N LYS A 449 -26.73 26.06 9.07
CA LYS A 449 -27.79 26.61 9.92
C LYS A 449 -27.32 26.85 11.35
N PHE A 450 -26.25 26.19 11.80
CA PHE A 450 -25.66 26.31 13.14
C PHE A 450 -24.44 27.21 13.17
N SER A 451 -23.69 27.32 12.06
CA SER A 451 -22.50 28.16 12.02
C SER A 451 -22.25 28.75 10.62
N LYS A 452 -21.59 29.90 10.58
CA LYS A 452 -20.97 30.47 9.38
C LYS A 452 -19.47 30.15 9.28
N ASN A 453 -18.83 29.73 10.36
CA ASN A 453 -17.40 29.49 10.47
C ASN A 453 -17.10 28.00 10.24
N PHE A 454 -16.42 27.72 9.14
CA PHE A 454 -16.03 26.37 8.76
C PHE A 454 -14.52 26.30 8.61
N ILE A 455 -13.89 25.37 9.32
CA ILE A 455 -12.50 25.02 9.11
C ILE A 455 -12.48 23.70 8.35
N ILE A 456 -11.88 23.70 7.17
CA ILE A 456 -11.82 22.53 6.30
C ILE A 456 -10.41 21.97 6.37
N ILE A 457 -10.27 20.79 6.96
CA ILE A 457 -9.01 20.04 7.00
C ILE A 457 -8.95 19.19 5.73
N ASP A 458 -8.06 19.53 4.81
CA ASP A 458 -7.75 18.68 3.66
C ASP A 458 -6.76 17.59 4.10
N THR A 459 -7.20 16.33 4.09
CA THR A 459 -6.33 15.21 4.46
C THR A 459 -5.27 14.90 3.41
N HIS A 460 -5.36 15.49 2.20
CA HIS A 460 -4.24 15.45 1.25
C HIS A 460 -3.14 16.43 1.67
N LEU A 461 -2.22 15.94 2.50
CA LEU A 461 -0.99 16.63 2.88
C LEU A 461 0.01 16.80 1.72
N LYS A 462 -0.34 16.42 0.48
CA LYS A 462 0.56 16.30 -0.69
C LYS A 462 1.22 17.61 -1.16
N ASN A 463 1.12 18.70 -0.41
CA ASN A 463 1.66 19.99 -0.80
C ASN A 463 1.82 21.02 0.35
N ALA A 464 1.71 20.68 1.63
CA ALA A 464 1.85 21.70 2.67
C ALA A 464 3.25 22.37 2.68
N GLU A 465 4.32 21.61 2.38
CA GLU A 465 5.68 22.16 2.28
C GLU A 465 5.90 23.06 1.05
N ASN A 466 5.23 22.80 -0.07
CA ASN A 466 5.35 23.63 -1.29
C ASN A 466 4.23 24.69 -1.45
N LYS A 467 3.16 24.64 -0.66
CA LYS A 467 2.03 25.60 -0.71
C LYS A 467 2.13 26.75 0.30
N LEU A 468 3.18 26.80 1.13
CA LEU A 468 3.49 28.01 1.89
C LEU A 468 3.96 29.17 0.99
N ASN A 469 4.29 28.90 -0.28
CA ASN A 469 4.39 29.96 -1.30
C ASN A 469 3.01 30.20 -1.94
N GLN A 470 2.35 31.28 -1.50
CA GLN A 470 0.98 31.70 -1.85
C GLN A 470 0.68 31.80 -3.37
N LEU A 471 1.69 31.78 -4.24
CA LEU A 471 1.54 31.78 -5.70
C LEU A 471 1.21 30.40 -6.32
N GLY A 472 1.55 29.29 -5.65
CA GLY A 472 1.39 27.94 -6.20
C GLY A 472 -0.06 27.44 -6.24
N TYR A 473 -0.86 27.78 -5.23
CA TYR A 473 -2.26 27.34 -5.15
C TYR A 473 -3.13 27.97 -6.26
N TRP A 474 -2.91 29.24 -6.58
CA TRP A 474 -3.61 29.92 -7.68
C TRP A 474 -3.18 29.33 -9.03
N ASN A 475 -1.90 29.04 -9.24
CA ASN A 475 -1.47 28.39 -10.49
C ASN A 475 -2.00 26.96 -10.64
N TYR A 476 -2.16 26.21 -9.54
CA TYR A 476 -2.84 24.92 -9.53
C TYR A 476 -4.34 25.06 -9.87
N VAL A 477 -5.04 26.04 -9.29
CA VAL A 477 -6.45 26.32 -9.61
C VAL A 477 -6.59 26.70 -11.09
N LYS A 478 -5.72 27.57 -11.63
CA LYS A 478 -5.69 27.93 -13.07
C LYS A 478 -5.39 26.73 -13.98
N ARG A 479 -4.42 25.87 -13.61
CA ARG A 479 -4.08 24.67 -14.39
C ARG A 479 -5.20 23.63 -14.35
N THR A 480 -5.85 23.46 -13.20
CA THR A 480 -7.00 22.56 -13.04
C THR A 480 -8.22 23.09 -13.80
N TYR A 481 -8.41 24.41 -13.83
CA TYR A 481 -9.44 25.08 -14.63
C TYR A 481 -9.16 24.95 -16.13
N LYS A 482 -7.93 25.22 -16.60
CA LYS A 482 -7.51 25.05 -18.00
C LYS A 482 -7.52 23.59 -18.47
N ALA A 483 -7.13 22.64 -17.62
CA ALA A 483 -7.21 21.21 -17.91
C ALA A 483 -8.66 20.72 -18.00
N ARG A 484 -9.56 21.34 -17.21
CA ARG A 484 -11.01 21.11 -17.29
C ARG A 484 -11.65 21.74 -18.52
N ASP A 485 -11.25 22.95 -18.90
CA ASP A 485 -11.69 23.62 -20.13
C ASP A 485 -11.39 22.77 -21.38
N ARG A 486 -10.25 22.08 -21.41
CA ARG A 486 -9.90 21.16 -22.51
C ARG A 486 -10.72 19.87 -22.53
N GLN A 487 -11.40 19.52 -21.43
CA GLN A 487 -12.27 18.34 -21.33
C GLN A 487 -13.76 18.67 -21.48
N ILE A 488 -14.13 19.94 -21.64
CA ILE A 488 -15.53 20.41 -21.77
C ILE A 488 -16.25 19.79 -22.99
N PHE A 489 -15.52 19.46 -24.07
CA PHE A 489 -16.15 18.84 -25.25
C PHE A 489 -16.56 17.38 -25.06
N GLN A 490 -15.97 16.64 -24.11
CA GLN A 490 -16.31 15.22 -23.89
C GLN A 490 -17.46 14.98 -22.89
N ARG A 491 -17.96 16.02 -22.21
CA ARG A 491 -18.94 15.86 -21.10
C ARG A 491 -20.14 16.82 -21.15
N TRP A 492 -20.60 17.14 -22.35
CA TRP A 492 -21.70 18.10 -22.57
C TRP A 492 -23.04 17.72 -21.88
N ARG A 493 -23.30 16.43 -21.62
CA ARG A 493 -24.52 15.98 -20.89
C ARG A 493 -24.49 16.29 -19.38
N GLU A 494 -23.32 16.42 -18.76
CA GLU A 494 -23.22 16.81 -17.33
C GLU A 494 -23.41 18.31 -17.13
N VAL A 495 -23.06 19.12 -18.14
CA VAL A 495 -23.16 20.60 -18.12
C VAL A 495 -24.61 21.07 -18.24
N LEU A 496 -25.44 20.43 -19.05
CA LEU A 496 -26.86 20.78 -19.19
C LEU A 496 -27.67 20.60 -17.89
N THR A 497 -27.26 19.68 -17.01
CA THR A 497 -27.89 19.51 -15.69
C THR A 497 -27.48 20.61 -14.71
N PHE A 498 -26.35 21.30 -14.97
CA PHE A 498 -25.84 22.40 -14.14
C PHE A 498 -26.35 23.77 -14.59
N ILE A 499 -26.62 23.97 -15.88
CA ILE A 499 -27.13 25.25 -16.43
C ILE A 499 -28.52 25.61 -15.88
N PHE A 500 -29.37 24.62 -15.58
CA PHE A 500 -30.68 24.88 -14.96
C PHE A 500 -30.65 25.11 -13.45
N TYR A 501 -29.50 24.96 -12.78
CA TYR A 501 -29.38 25.10 -11.32
C TYR A 501 -28.66 26.38 -10.85
N PHE A 502 -28.29 27.28 -11.77
CA PHE A 502 -27.45 28.44 -11.48
C PHE A 502 -28.05 29.84 -11.78
N PRO A 503 -29.31 30.16 -11.42
CA PRO A 503 -29.74 31.56 -11.33
C PRO A 503 -30.13 32.04 -9.93
N ALA A 504 -29.61 31.47 -8.84
CA ALA A 504 -30.01 31.87 -7.47
C ALA A 504 -28.92 32.45 -6.56
N TYR A 505 -27.69 32.70 -7.04
CA TYR A 505 -26.66 33.32 -6.21
C TYR A 505 -25.73 34.18 -7.05
N LEU A 506 -26.10 35.45 -7.21
CA LEU A 506 -25.18 36.59 -7.35
C LEU A 506 -26.01 37.88 -7.27
N ASN A 507 -26.03 38.54 -6.12
CA ASN A 507 -26.20 39.98 -6.10
C ASN A 507 -25.46 40.62 -4.92
N LYS A 508 -24.94 41.82 -5.22
CA LYS A 508 -24.24 42.81 -4.39
C LYS A 508 -22.83 42.44 -3.94
N SER A 509 -21.86 42.63 -4.84
CA SER A 509 -20.68 43.52 -4.62
C SER A 509 -19.60 43.33 -5.69
N ILE A 510 -19.88 43.62 -6.97
CA ILE A 510 -18.82 43.89 -7.97
C ILE A 510 -19.32 45.01 -8.90
N LYS A 511 -19.14 46.26 -8.48
CA LYS A 511 -19.27 47.46 -9.31
C LYS A 511 -18.01 48.30 -9.09
N LYS A 512 -16.85 47.86 -9.62
CA LYS A 512 -15.75 48.82 -9.92
C LYS A 512 -14.57 48.31 -10.74
N TYR A 513 -14.70 47.27 -11.57
CA TYR A 513 -13.66 46.97 -12.57
C TYR A 513 -14.32 46.37 -13.81
N TYR A 514 -14.67 47.26 -14.74
CA TYR A 514 -14.71 46.95 -16.17
C TYR A 514 -13.43 47.53 -16.77
#